data_AF-A0A1F9QV60-F1
#
_entry.id   AF-A0A1F9QV60-F1
#
_cell.length_a   1.000
_cell.length_b   1.000
_cell.length_c   1.000
_cell.angle_alpha   90.00
_cell.angle_beta   90.00
_cell.angle_gamma   90.00
#
_symmetry.space_group_name_H-M   'P 1'
#
loop_
_entity.id
_entity.type
_entity.pdbx_description
1 polymer ?
#
loop_
_entity_poly.entity_id
_entity_poly.type
_entity_poly.pdbx_seq_one_letter_code
_entity_poly.pdbx_strand_id
1 'polypeptide(L)'
;MKLTAADIAKLAEGDLAGDGTRPISGAAPLEKAGPSDLAFVADAAMLVSAPDSKAGCLLAPRGTEGLFKDFPGTLVFTKNPKYAFMLALRLVEKEARPLPPPGVHPAAFVSPDAQIGGGAHVGPFAVIEAGAVIGSDAVIDAQCYIGRNAKVGARSRLYPGVKVLDACEVGIEVIIHAGAVIGSDGYGYISPRGTHEKIPQLGKVVIEDRVEIGANAAIDRAALEVTRIGAGTKIDNLVHIAHNVKTGQNCLIIAQAGIAGSTTLGNGVIIAGQAAVSDHLAIGDNTVVMGKTGVISSLGPNQIVFGHTARPRMQAMKIEVLLGKLPEMHRALSKIKKHLGL
;
A
#
# COMPACT_ATOMS: atom_id res chain seq x y z
N MET A 1 -11.93 -14.84 21.82
CA MET A 1 -13.30 -14.46 22.21
C MET A 1 -14.18 -14.66 20.99
N LYS A 2 -15.05 -15.68 20.98
CA LYS A 2 -15.90 -15.92 19.79
C LYS A 2 -16.75 -14.68 19.51
N LEU A 3 -16.51 -14.00 18.39
CA LEU A 3 -17.26 -12.83 17.97
C LEU A 3 -18.74 -13.20 17.80
N THR A 4 -19.67 -12.36 18.26
CA THR A 4 -21.11 -12.58 18.05
C THR A 4 -21.70 -11.59 17.05
N ALA A 5 -22.86 -11.90 16.48
CA ALA A 5 -23.57 -10.96 15.61
C ALA A 5 -23.93 -9.64 16.33
N ALA A 6 -24.16 -9.67 17.65
CA ALA A 6 -24.34 -8.46 18.46
C ALA A 6 -23.06 -7.61 18.56
N ASP A 7 -21.89 -8.24 18.67
CA ASP A 7 -20.60 -7.52 18.63
C ASP A 7 -20.39 -6.85 17.27
N ILE A 8 -20.74 -7.54 16.18
CA ILE A 8 -20.73 -6.98 14.82
C ILE A 8 -21.67 -5.79 14.72
N ALA A 9 -22.91 -5.90 15.22
CA ALA A 9 -23.88 -4.81 15.20
C ALA A 9 -23.38 -3.57 15.94
N LYS A 10 -22.79 -3.77 17.12
CA LYS A 10 -22.16 -2.69 17.90
C LYS A 10 -21.02 -2.03 17.14
N LEU A 11 -20.15 -2.82 16.52
CA LEU A 11 -19.03 -2.33 15.72
C LEU A 11 -19.48 -1.58 14.46
N ALA A 12 -20.59 -2.01 13.87
CA ALA A 12 -21.19 -1.44 12.68
C ALA A 12 -22.04 -0.19 12.96
N GLU A 13 -22.29 0.14 14.24
CA GLU A 13 -23.33 1.09 14.67
C GLU A 13 -24.68 0.79 13.98
N GLY A 14 -24.96 -0.50 13.82
CA GLY A 14 -26.03 -1.03 12.99
C GLY A 14 -27.18 -1.62 13.80
N ASP A 15 -28.35 -1.67 13.18
CA ASP A 15 -29.56 -2.22 13.75
C ASP A 15 -29.59 -3.73 13.52
N LEU A 16 -29.61 -4.49 14.62
CA LEU A 16 -29.61 -5.95 14.61
C LEU A 16 -31.03 -6.48 14.38
N ALA A 17 -31.18 -7.43 13.45
CA ALA A 17 -32.40 -8.21 13.26
C ALA A 17 -32.09 -9.71 13.23
N GLY A 18 -32.79 -10.48 14.07
CA GLY A 18 -32.54 -11.91 14.26
C GLY A 18 -31.75 -12.22 15.54
N ASP A 19 -31.06 -13.37 15.57
CA ASP A 19 -30.34 -13.85 16.75
C ASP A 19 -28.94 -13.20 16.88
N GLY A 20 -28.81 -12.28 17.83
CA GLY A 20 -27.56 -11.60 18.14
C GLY A 20 -26.49 -12.46 18.79
N THR A 21 -26.86 -13.61 19.37
CA THR A 21 -25.93 -14.50 20.09
C THR A 21 -25.15 -15.43 19.17
N ARG A 22 -25.52 -15.46 17.87
CA ARG A 22 -24.91 -16.31 16.87
C ARG A 22 -23.39 -16.07 16.78
N PRO A 23 -22.56 -17.12 16.91
CA PRO A 23 -21.12 -16.99 16.80
C PRO A 23 -20.70 -16.81 15.35
N ILE A 24 -19.79 -15.88 15.12
CA ILE A 24 -19.18 -15.55 13.84
C ILE A 24 -17.68 -15.80 13.94
N SER A 25 -17.19 -16.74 13.13
CA SER A 25 -15.79 -17.19 13.16
C SER A 25 -15.09 -17.08 11.82
N GLY A 26 -15.82 -16.72 10.76
CA GLY A 26 -15.29 -16.58 9.41
C GLY A 26 -15.88 -15.38 8.69
N ALA A 27 -15.38 -15.15 7.49
CA ALA A 27 -15.92 -14.16 6.57
C ALA A 27 -15.75 -14.69 5.15
N ALA A 28 -16.76 -14.48 4.31
CA ALA A 28 -16.79 -15.06 2.97
C ALA A 28 -17.57 -14.18 1.99
N PRO A 29 -17.30 -14.30 0.67
CA PRO A 29 -18.17 -13.71 -0.35
C PRO A 29 -19.61 -14.19 -0.20
N LEU A 30 -20.55 -13.32 -0.56
CA LEU A 30 -21.99 -13.51 -0.38
C LEU A 30 -22.50 -14.87 -0.88
N GLU A 31 -21.98 -15.34 -2.03
CA GLU A 31 -22.40 -16.58 -2.70
C GLU A 31 -21.82 -17.84 -2.04
N LYS A 32 -20.74 -17.71 -1.26
CA LYS A 32 -20.04 -18.82 -0.62
C LYS A 32 -20.20 -18.82 0.90
N ALA A 33 -20.71 -17.73 1.47
CA ALA A 33 -20.84 -17.56 2.90
C ALA A 33 -21.77 -18.61 3.50
N GLY A 34 -21.27 -19.31 4.51
CA GLY A 34 -22.03 -20.28 5.28
C GLY A 34 -22.52 -19.71 6.62
N PRO A 35 -23.19 -20.56 7.43
CA PRO A 35 -23.85 -20.14 8.67
C PRO A 35 -22.93 -19.58 9.77
N SER A 36 -21.61 -19.70 9.64
CA SER A 36 -20.60 -19.15 10.56
C SER A 36 -19.90 -17.90 10.05
N ASP A 37 -20.21 -17.49 8.81
CA ASP A 37 -19.47 -16.44 8.11
C ASP A 37 -20.19 -15.09 8.19
N LEU A 38 -19.39 -14.04 8.31
CA LEU A 38 -19.79 -12.68 8.02
C LEU A 38 -19.74 -12.45 6.49
N ALA A 39 -20.79 -11.83 5.96
CA ALA A 39 -20.82 -11.28 4.61
C ALA A 39 -21.35 -9.83 4.64
N PHE A 40 -21.20 -9.11 3.53
CA PHE A 40 -21.77 -7.77 3.40
C PHE A 40 -22.28 -7.52 1.98
N VAL A 41 -23.22 -6.60 1.87
CA VAL A 41 -23.71 -6.08 0.59
C VAL A 41 -22.88 -4.86 0.21
N ALA A 42 -22.10 -4.96 -0.86
CA ALA A 42 -21.18 -3.88 -1.28
C ALA A 42 -21.87 -2.78 -2.09
N ASP A 43 -22.87 -3.15 -2.88
CA ASP A 43 -23.52 -2.28 -3.85
C ASP A 43 -24.95 -2.75 -4.19
N ALA A 44 -25.62 -1.99 -5.05
CA ALA A 44 -26.98 -2.28 -5.47
C ALA A 44 -27.11 -3.56 -6.31
N ALA A 45 -26.05 -4.01 -7.01
CA ALA A 45 -26.10 -5.25 -7.77
C ALA A 45 -26.11 -6.46 -6.82
N MET A 46 -25.31 -6.40 -5.73
CA MET A 46 -25.33 -7.42 -4.69
C MET A 46 -26.64 -7.51 -3.92
N LEU A 47 -27.42 -6.42 -3.83
CA LEU A 47 -28.75 -6.46 -3.17
C LEU A 47 -29.71 -7.49 -3.81
N VAL A 48 -29.53 -7.79 -5.10
CA VAL A 48 -30.40 -8.73 -5.82
C VAL A 48 -30.16 -10.17 -5.37
N SER A 49 -28.89 -10.56 -5.17
CA SER A 49 -28.51 -11.92 -4.77
C SER A 49 -28.34 -12.09 -3.26
N ALA A 50 -28.31 -11.00 -2.49
CA ALA A 50 -28.12 -11.05 -1.04
C ALA A 50 -29.16 -11.87 -0.26
N PRO A 51 -30.45 -11.87 -0.63
CA PRO A 51 -31.46 -12.72 0.02
C PRO A 51 -31.16 -14.22 -0.07
N ASP A 52 -30.44 -14.66 -1.12
CA ASP A 52 -30.10 -16.08 -1.34
C ASP A 52 -28.86 -16.54 -0.57
N SER A 53 -28.16 -15.62 0.13
CA SER A 53 -26.96 -15.95 0.89
C SER A 53 -27.27 -16.83 2.10
N LYS A 54 -26.30 -17.66 2.48
CA LYS A 54 -26.38 -18.54 3.66
C LYS A 54 -25.50 -18.03 4.80
N ALA A 55 -25.08 -16.77 4.74
CA ALA A 55 -24.22 -16.15 5.74
C ALA A 55 -24.83 -16.24 7.14
N GLY A 56 -23.97 -16.49 8.13
CA GLY A 56 -24.33 -16.45 9.54
C GLY A 56 -24.77 -15.06 9.97
N CYS A 57 -24.05 -14.05 9.52
CA CYS A 57 -24.37 -12.63 9.70
C CYS A 57 -24.18 -11.86 8.39
N LEU A 58 -25.17 -11.09 7.98
CA LEU A 58 -25.11 -10.25 6.77
C LEU A 58 -25.22 -8.77 7.13
N LEU A 59 -24.21 -7.99 6.72
CA LEU A 59 -24.23 -6.53 6.81
C LEU A 59 -24.93 -5.95 5.58
N ALA A 60 -26.02 -5.21 5.78
CA ALA A 60 -26.83 -4.63 4.72
C ALA A 60 -27.04 -3.12 4.93
N PRO A 61 -27.31 -2.34 3.87
CA PRO A 61 -27.64 -0.92 4.02
C PRO A 61 -28.96 -0.74 4.77
N ARG A 62 -29.07 0.27 5.65
CA ARG A 62 -30.37 0.69 6.20
C ARG A 62 -31.38 1.01 5.09
N GLY A 63 -32.66 0.73 5.32
CA GLY A 63 -33.74 0.93 4.35
C GLY A 63 -33.94 -0.23 3.38
N THR A 64 -33.20 -1.33 3.54
CA THR A 64 -33.32 -2.55 2.71
C THR A 64 -33.97 -3.72 3.45
N GLU A 65 -34.52 -3.47 4.64
CA GLU A 65 -35.05 -4.48 5.57
C GLU A 65 -36.12 -5.36 4.92
N GLY A 66 -36.96 -4.76 4.06
CA GLY A 66 -38.03 -5.46 3.36
C GLY A 66 -37.58 -6.58 2.41
N LEU A 67 -36.30 -6.60 2.01
CA LEU A 67 -35.73 -7.59 1.09
C LEU A 67 -35.31 -8.89 1.80
N PHE A 68 -35.18 -8.88 3.13
CA PHE A 68 -34.54 -9.96 3.89
C PHE A 68 -35.50 -10.69 4.84
N LYS A 69 -36.80 -10.67 4.55
CA LYS A 69 -37.84 -11.25 5.43
C LYS A 69 -37.61 -12.72 5.78
N ASP A 70 -37.13 -13.51 4.82
CA ASP A 70 -36.91 -14.95 4.95
C ASP A 70 -35.42 -15.32 5.07
N PHE A 71 -34.56 -14.34 5.41
CA PHE A 71 -33.13 -14.58 5.50
C PHE A 71 -32.81 -15.50 6.69
N PRO A 72 -32.10 -16.63 6.48
CA PRO A 72 -31.82 -17.61 7.54
C PRO A 72 -30.74 -17.16 8.54
N GLY A 73 -30.02 -16.09 8.19
CA GLY A 73 -28.96 -15.47 8.97
C GLY A 73 -29.43 -14.39 9.93
N THR A 74 -28.47 -13.85 10.70
CA THR A 74 -28.67 -12.60 11.43
C THR A 74 -28.35 -11.42 10.52
N LEU A 75 -29.13 -10.35 10.58
CA LEU A 75 -28.94 -9.15 9.76
C LEU A 75 -28.45 -8.00 10.62
N VAL A 76 -27.55 -7.20 10.06
CA VAL A 76 -27.10 -5.94 10.66
C VAL A 76 -27.24 -4.84 9.62
N PHE A 77 -28.19 -3.93 9.86
CA PHE A 77 -28.44 -2.80 8.98
C PHE A 77 -27.60 -1.60 9.38
N THR A 78 -26.67 -1.17 8.54
CA THR A 78 -25.72 -0.08 8.84
C THR A 78 -25.63 0.91 7.68
N LYS A 79 -25.11 2.12 7.96
CA LYS A 79 -24.88 3.15 6.94
C LYS A 79 -23.78 2.77 5.96
N ASN A 80 -22.80 1.97 6.38
CA ASN A 80 -21.67 1.58 5.54
C ASN A 80 -21.27 0.11 5.78
N PRO A 81 -21.96 -0.84 5.11
CA PRO A 81 -21.71 -2.27 5.28
C PRO A 81 -20.26 -2.66 5.01
N LYS A 82 -19.64 -2.07 3.99
CA LYS A 82 -18.24 -2.34 3.63
C LYS A 82 -17.26 -1.92 4.74
N TYR A 83 -17.47 -0.75 5.32
CA TYR A 83 -16.64 -0.25 6.42
C TYR A 83 -16.81 -1.11 7.68
N ALA A 84 -18.06 -1.43 8.05
CA ALA A 84 -18.36 -2.31 9.16
C ALA A 84 -17.73 -3.70 8.98
N PHE A 85 -17.81 -4.25 7.76
CA PHE A 85 -17.18 -5.52 7.41
C PHE A 85 -15.66 -5.46 7.59
N MET A 86 -15.01 -4.40 7.12
CA MET A 86 -13.58 -4.18 7.30
C MET A 86 -13.19 -4.09 8.78
N LEU A 87 -13.96 -3.39 9.62
CA LEU A 87 -13.71 -3.34 11.06
C LEU A 87 -13.83 -4.73 11.70
N ALA A 88 -14.84 -5.51 11.31
CA ALA A 88 -15.04 -6.86 11.82
C ALA A 88 -13.90 -7.80 11.41
N LEU A 89 -13.44 -7.69 10.16
CA LEU A 89 -12.29 -8.45 9.66
C LEU A 89 -11.02 -8.21 10.47
N ARG A 90 -10.80 -7.00 11.00
CA ARG A 90 -9.64 -6.74 11.89
C ARG A 90 -9.69 -7.56 13.18
N LEU A 91 -10.89 -7.77 13.73
CA LEU A 91 -11.08 -8.61 14.92
C LEU A 91 -10.85 -10.08 14.57
N VAL A 92 -11.46 -10.55 13.48
CA VAL A 92 -11.28 -11.93 12.99
C VAL A 92 -9.81 -12.21 12.67
N GLU A 93 -9.10 -11.29 12.02
CA GLU A 93 -7.68 -11.42 11.74
C GLU A 93 -6.85 -11.56 13.01
N LYS A 94 -7.13 -10.75 14.04
CA LYS A 94 -6.43 -10.84 15.33
C LYS A 94 -6.56 -12.21 15.98
N GLU A 95 -7.71 -12.88 15.82
CA GLU A 95 -7.93 -14.24 16.33
C GLU A 95 -7.32 -15.32 15.44
N ALA A 96 -7.47 -15.18 14.13
CA ALA A 96 -6.98 -16.15 13.16
C ALA A 96 -5.45 -16.13 13.01
N ARG A 97 -4.82 -14.98 13.29
CA ARG A 97 -3.39 -14.73 13.20
C ARG A 97 -2.90 -14.01 14.45
N PRO A 98 -2.88 -14.70 15.61
CA PRO A 98 -2.43 -14.10 16.84
C PRO A 98 -1.00 -13.59 16.70
N LEU A 99 -0.71 -12.45 17.32
CA LEU A 99 0.66 -11.97 17.40
C LEU A 99 1.52 -12.96 18.19
N PRO A 100 2.78 -13.15 17.79
CA PRO A 100 3.69 -13.98 18.55
C PRO A 100 3.89 -13.40 19.97
N PRO A 101 4.22 -14.24 20.96
CA PRO A 101 4.43 -13.76 22.32
C PRO A 101 5.60 -12.77 22.38
N PRO A 102 5.52 -11.73 23.23
CA PRO A 102 6.62 -10.81 23.45
C PRO A 102 7.91 -11.52 23.87
N GLY A 103 9.05 -10.94 23.51
CA GLY A 103 10.37 -11.45 23.86
C GLY A 103 11.30 -11.57 22.66
N VAL A 104 12.58 -11.83 22.97
CA VAL A 104 13.61 -12.08 21.97
C VAL A 104 13.80 -13.58 21.83
N HIS A 105 13.62 -14.10 20.62
CA HIS A 105 13.83 -15.50 20.34
C HIS A 105 15.32 -15.88 20.56
N PRO A 106 15.66 -17.05 21.15
CA PRO A 106 17.05 -17.42 21.45
C PRO A 106 17.99 -17.48 20.23
N ALA A 107 17.43 -17.72 19.05
CA ALA A 107 18.16 -17.74 17.77
C ALA A 107 18.29 -16.36 17.10
N ALA A 108 17.81 -15.28 17.73
CA ALA A 108 18.02 -13.92 17.25
C ALA A 108 19.38 -13.40 17.74
N PHE A 109 20.04 -12.58 16.92
CA PHE A 109 21.18 -11.78 17.36
C PHE A 109 20.70 -10.38 17.71
N VAL A 110 20.98 -9.94 18.93
CA VAL A 110 20.71 -8.58 19.39
C VAL A 110 22.00 -8.02 19.97
N SER A 111 22.49 -6.93 19.40
CA SER A 111 23.65 -6.21 19.93
C SER A 111 23.39 -5.74 21.37
N PRO A 112 24.38 -5.80 22.28
CA PRO A 112 24.26 -5.25 23.63
C PRO A 112 23.90 -3.76 23.67
N ASP A 113 24.25 -3.01 22.62
CA ASP A 113 23.97 -1.57 22.50
C ASP A 113 22.60 -1.27 21.87
N ALA A 114 21.82 -2.30 21.51
CA ALA A 114 20.47 -2.14 20.98
C ALA A 114 19.46 -1.94 22.12
N GLN A 115 18.41 -1.19 21.84
CA GLN A 115 17.32 -0.94 22.78
C GLN A 115 16.04 -1.62 22.30
N ILE A 116 15.48 -2.50 23.14
CA ILE A 116 14.24 -3.23 22.85
C ILE A 116 13.15 -2.75 23.80
N GLY A 117 12.09 -2.16 23.25
CA GLY A 117 10.94 -1.68 24.00
C GLY A 117 10.14 -2.82 24.63
N GLY A 118 9.46 -2.51 25.74
CA GLY A 118 8.58 -3.46 26.42
C GLY A 118 7.48 -4.00 25.50
N GLY A 119 7.18 -5.29 25.62
CA GLY A 119 6.17 -5.96 24.78
C GLY A 119 6.61 -6.28 23.34
N ALA A 120 7.81 -5.87 22.92
CA ALA A 120 8.31 -6.16 21.58
C ALA A 120 8.58 -7.66 21.38
N HIS A 121 8.40 -8.13 20.14
CA HIS A 121 8.75 -9.47 19.69
C HIS A 121 9.89 -9.41 18.68
N VAL A 122 10.91 -10.24 18.87
CA VAL A 122 12.01 -10.44 17.92
C VAL A 122 12.11 -11.92 17.56
N GLY A 123 11.80 -12.23 16.30
CA GLY A 123 11.71 -13.59 15.76
C GLY A 123 13.07 -14.26 15.53
N PRO A 124 13.07 -15.57 15.21
CA PRO A 124 14.29 -16.34 15.01
C PRO A 124 15.13 -15.79 13.85
N PHE A 125 16.45 -15.80 14.02
CA PHE A 125 17.43 -15.34 13.02
C PHE A 125 17.28 -13.87 12.62
N ALA A 126 16.50 -13.07 13.36
CA ALA A 126 16.56 -11.63 13.24
C ALA A 126 17.91 -11.11 13.75
N VAL A 127 18.42 -10.05 13.13
CA VAL A 127 19.68 -9.40 13.48
C VAL A 127 19.37 -7.94 13.81
N ILE A 128 19.64 -7.55 15.05
CA ILE A 128 19.48 -6.18 15.56
C ILE A 128 20.86 -5.63 15.90
N GLU A 129 21.31 -4.66 15.12
CA GLU A 129 22.66 -4.08 15.21
C GLU A 129 22.82 -3.03 16.32
N ALA A 130 24.08 -2.64 16.57
CA ALA A 130 24.43 -1.67 17.60
C ALA A 130 23.71 -0.33 17.45
N GLY A 131 23.20 0.21 18.56
CA GLY A 131 22.47 1.47 18.61
C GLY A 131 21.06 1.43 17.98
N ALA A 132 20.62 0.29 17.44
CA ALA A 132 19.28 0.16 16.91
C ALA A 132 18.23 0.28 18.03
N VAL A 133 17.07 0.86 17.71
CA VAL A 133 15.96 1.04 18.67
C VAL A 133 14.70 0.39 18.12
N ILE A 134 14.14 -0.54 18.88
CA ILE A 134 12.87 -1.20 18.61
C ILE A 134 11.85 -0.69 19.62
N GLY A 135 10.76 -0.07 19.15
CA GLY A 135 9.71 0.50 19.99
C GLY A 135 8.86 -0.56 20.69
N SER A 136 8.10 -0.11 21.70
CA SER A 136 7.19 -0.98 22.45
C SER A 136 6.16 -1.67 21.56
N ASP A 137 5.87 -2.93 21.87
CA ASP A 137 4.93 -3.77 21.13
C ASP A 137 5.20 -3.91 19.62
N ALA A 138 6.42 -3.54 19.16
CA ALA A 138 6.83 -3.78 17.78
C ALA A 138 7.07 -5.28 17.55
N VAL A 139 6.76 -5.75 16.34
CA VAL A 139 6.90 -7.15 15.95
C VAL A 139 7.90 -7.23 14.81
N ILE A 140 9.07 -7.77 15.12
CA ILE A 140 10.15 -8.02 14.17
C ILE A 140 10.15 -9.51 13.88
N ASP A 141 9.66 -9.92 12.71
CA ASP A 141 9.51 -11.34 12.36
C ASP A 141 10.86 -11.97 11.98
N ALA A 142 10.84 -13.27 11.69
CA ALA A 142 12.04 -14.06 11.39
C ALA A 142 12.91 -13.44 10.28
N GLN A 143 14.22 -13.56 10.42
CA GLN A 143 15.21 -13.16 9.39
C GLN A 143 15.20 -11.67 9.02
N CYS A 144 14.57 -10.81 9.83
CA CYS A 144 14.69 -9.37 9.64
C CYS A 144 16.10 -8.87 9.97
N TYR A 145 16.55 -7.83 9.28
CA TYR A 145 17.79 -7.11 9.59
C TYR A 145 17.47 -5.67 9.96
N ILE A 146 17.89 -5.25 11.15
CA ILE A 146 17.77 -3.86 11.62
C ILE A 146 19.18 -3.32 11.84
N GLY A 147 19.59 -2.42 10.96
CA GLY A 147 20.94 -1.87 10.86
C GLY A 147 21.33 -0.95 12.01
N ARG A 148 22.59 -0.54 12.01
CA ARG A 148 23.19 0.28 13.07
C ARG A 148 22.46 1.60 13.19
N ASN A 149 22.11 1.99 14.43
CA ASN A 149 21.36 3.21 14.71
C ASN A 149 20.01 3.33 13.98
N ALA A 150 19.49 2.24 13.39
CA ALA A 150 18.17 2.24 12.78
C ALA A 150 17.08 2.26 13.86
N LYS A 151 15.91 2.80 13.53
CA LYS A 151 14.79 2.92 14.47
C LYS A 151 13.54 2.30 13.89
N VAL A 152 12.83 1.52 14.70
CA VAL A 152 11.50 1.00 14.41
C VAL A 152 10.55 1.44 15.52
N GLY A 153 9.52 2.21 15.17
CA GLY A 153 8.56 2.76 16.12
C GLY A 153 7.66 1.70 16.75
N ALA A 154 6.94 2.14 17.80
CA ALA A 154 6.04 1.29 18.56
C ALA A 154 4.92 0.69 17.69
N ARG A 155 4.47 -0.52 18.02
CA ARG A 155 3.39 -1.25 17.35
C ARG A 155 3.59 -1.45 15.83
N SER A 156 4.79 -1.22 15.32
CA SER A 156 5.14 -1.48 13.92
C SER A 156 5.43 -2.97 13.72
N ARG A 157 5.07 -3.49 12.55
CA ARG A 157 5.22 -4.91 12.20
C ARG A 157 6.06 -5.04 10.94
N LEU A 158 7.18 -5.74 11.07
CA LEU A 158 8.08 -6.08 9.97
C LEU A 158 7.95 -7.59 9.74
N TYR A 159 7.45 -7.97 8.57
CA TYR A 159 7.29 -9.36 8.14
C TYR A 159 8.63 -10.01 7.78
N PRO A 160 8.68 -11.34 7.55
CA PRO A 160 9.94 -12.05 7.43
C PRO A 160 10.87 -11.50 6.35
N GLY A 161 12.16 -11.42 6.68
CA GLY A 161 13.19 -11.00 5.74
C GLY A 161 13.22 -9.51 5.39
N VAL A 162 12.45 -8.65 6.07
CA VAL A 162 12.54 -7.19 5.91
C VAL A 162 13.91 -6.68 6.35
N LYS A 163 14.46 -5.73 5.59
CA LYS A 163 15.78 -5.12 5.86
C LYS A 163 15.60 -3.62 6.06
N VAL A 164 15.88 -3.12 7.26
CA VAL A 164 15.98 -1.69 7.56
C VAL A 164 17.46 -1.38 7.75
N LEU A 165 18.07 -0.70 6.78
CA LEU A 165 19.51 -0.44 6.79
C LEU A 165 19.89 0.71 7.74
N ASP A 166 21.20 0.88 7.94
CA ASP A 166 21.79 1.77 8.93
C ASP A 166 21.17 3.18 8.95
N ALA A 167 20.92 3.70 10.15
CA ALA A 167 20.37 5.02 10.44
C ALA A 167 18.99 5.33 9.81
N CYS A 168 18.33 4.36 9.17
CA CYS A 168 16.97 4.54 8.66
C CYS A 168 15.94 4.50 9.79
N GLU A 169 14.86 5.24 9.61
CA GLU A 169 13.84 5.44 10.64
C GLU A 169 12.48 4.97 10.12
N VAL A 170 11.82 4.12 10.90
CA VAL A 170 10.45 3.64 10.69
C VAL A 170 9.59 4.15 11.83
N GLY A 171 8.49 4.82 11.50
CA GLY A 171 7.53 5.38 12.45
C GLY A 171 6.71 4.35 13.22
N ILE A 172 5.61 4.82 13.80
CA ILE A 172 4.69 4.07 14.66
C ILE A 172 3.57 3.44 13.81
N GLU A 173 3.13 2.24 14.18
CA GLU A 173 2.05 1.51 13.49
C GLU A 173 2.32 1.30 11.98
N VAL A 174 3.60 1.17 11.61
CA VAL A 174 4.02 0.89 10.23
C VAL A 174 3.97 -0.62 9.98
N ILE A 175 3.52 -1.02 8.79
CA ILE A 175 3.54 -2.41 8.34
C ILE A 175 4.49 -2.51 7.14
N ILE A 176 5.47 -3.40 7.21
CA ILE A 176 6.40 -3.68 6.10
C ILE A 176 6.35 -5.16 5.79
N HIS A 177 5.91 -5.50 4.59
CA HIS A 177 5.72 -6.88 4.12
C HIS A 177 7.04 -7.53 3.68
N ALA A 178 6.99 -8.86 3.56
CA ALA A 178 8.17 -9.71 3.44
C ALA A 178 9.13 -9.29 2.31
N GLY A 179 10.42 -9.35 2.60
CA GLY A 179 11.50 -9.10 1.64
C GLY A 179 11.75 -7.64 1.26
N ALA A 180 10.94 -6.69 1.73
CA ALA A 180 11.17 -5.27 1.44
C ALA A 180 12.50 -4.75 2.01
N VAL A 181 13.12 -3.80 1.31
CA VAL A 181 14.41 -3.19 1.66
C VAL A 181 14.25 -1.68 1.82
N ILE A 182 14.61 -1.19 3.01
CA ILE A 182 14.57 0.21 3.38
C ILE A 182 15.99 0.71 3.55
N GLY A 183 16.39 1.65 2.69
CA GLY A 183 17.66 2.36 2.77
C GLY A 183 18.79 1.77 1.96
N SER A 184 18.51 0.98 0.91
CA SER A 184 19.50 0.60 -0.11
C SER A 184 20.12 1.82 -0.76
N ASP A 185 21.34 1.69 -1.29
CA ASP A 185 21.97 2.77 -2.04
C ASP A 185 21.17 3.11 -3.29
N GLY A 186 20.85 4.40 -3.46
CA GLY A 186 20.35 4.95 -4.71
C GLY A 186 21.26 4.71 -5.91
N TYR A 187 20.67 4.82 -7.10
CA TYR A 187 21.36 4.74 -8.38
C TYR A 187 22.18 6.01 -8.68
N GLY A 188 23.27 6.23 -7.94
CA GLY A 188 24.18 7.37 -8.14
C GLY A 188 25.51 6.95 -8.75
N TYR A 189 25.75 7.31 -10.03
CA TYR A 189 26.99 7.04 -10.75
C TYR A 189 27.41 8.24 -11.61
N ILE A 190 28.72 8.49 -11.72
CA ILE A 190 29.30 9.45 -12.67
C ILE A 190 30.28 8.74 -13.61
N SER A 191 30.55 9.31 -14.79
CA SER A 191 31.40 8.66 -15.81
C SER A 191 32.52 9.57 -16.36
N PRO A 192 33.40 10.13 -15.50
CA PRO A 192 34.36 11.16 -15.92
C PRO A 192 35.42 10.66 -16.92
N ARG A 193 35.64 9.33 -16.99
CA ARG A 193 36.70 8.72 -17.81
C ARG A 193 36.20 7.50 -18.60
N GLY A 194 34.91 7.48 -18.95
CA GLY A 194 34.30 6.35 -19.65
C GLY A 194 34.05 5.10 -18.78
N THR A 195 34.39 5.15 -17.48
CA THR A 195 34.05 4.14 -16.48
C THR A 195 33.06 4.73 -15.48
N HIS A 196 32.07 3.92 -15.06
CA HIS A 196 31.09 4.33 -14.05
C HIS A 196 31.70 4.26 -12.66
N GLU A 197 31.71 5.38 -11.95
CA GLU A 197 32.17 5.49 -10.57
C GLU A 197 30.96 5.73 -9.66
N LYS A 198 30.84 4.92 -8.60
CA LYS A 198 29.74 4.97 -7.65
C LYS A 198 29.84 6.22 -6.79
N ILE A 199 28.73 6.94 -6.66
CA ILE A 199 28.58 8.03 -5.69
C ILE A 199 28.10 7.41 -4.36
N PRO A 200 28.87 7.51 -3.26
CA PRO A 200 28.41 7.05 -1.94
C PRO A 200 27.08 7.69 -1.54
N GLN A 201 26.16 6.88 -1.03
CA GLN A 201 24.84 7.33 -0.59
C GLN A 201 24.84 7.40 0.93
N LEU A 202 25.03 8.61 1.47
CA LEU A 202 25.26 8.86 2.90
C LEU A 202 24.01 9.30 3.65
N GLY A 203 22.92 9.59 2.93
CA GLY A 203 21.64 9.95 3.52
C GLY A 203 20.93 8.75 4.15
N LYS A 204 19.65 8.95 4.47
CA LYS A 204 18.81 7.91 5.10
C LYS A 204 17.41 7.87 4.49
N VAL A 205 16.63 6.88 4.93
CA VAL A 205 15.18 6.83 4.69
C VAL A 205 14.46 7.15 6.00
N VAL A 206 13.40 7.95 5.92
CA VAL A 206 12.46 8.18 7.01
C VAL A 206 11.06 7.81 6.54
N ILE A 207 10.49 6.79 7.17
CA ILE A 207 9.10 6.35 6.99
C ILE A 207 8.29 6.87 8.18
N GLU A 208 7.24 7.65 7.90
CA GLU A 208 6.37 8.20 8.94
C GLU A 208 5.29 7.19 9.40
N ASP A 209 4.46 7.63 10.34
CA ASP A 209 3.49 6.76 11.02
C ASP A 209 2.41 6.19 10.07
N ARG A 210 1.91 5.00 10.40
CA ARG A 210 0.79 4.32 9.72
C ARG A 210 1.02 4.08 8.22
N VAL A 211 2.26 4.11 7.77
CA VAL A 211 2.64 3.70 6.41
C VAL A 211 2.52 2.19 6.29
N GLU A 212 2.16 1.71 5.09
CA GLU A 212 2.21 0.29 4.75
C GLU A 212 3.03 0.09 3.48
N ILE A 213 3.95 -0.87 3.49
CA ILE A 213 4.87 -1.16 2.38
C ILE A 213 4.76 -2.63 2.00
N GLY A 214 4.45 -2.89 0.74
CA GLY A 214 4.25 -4.21 0.16
C GLY A 214 5.53 -5.03 0.03
N ALA A 215 5.34 -6.30 -0.31
CA ALA A 215 6.40 -7.28 -0.41
C ALA A 215 7.40 -6.90 -1.51
N ASN A 216 8.68 -7.13 -1.23
CA ASN A 216 9.80 -6.87 -2.14
C ASN A 216 9.84 -5.45 -2.73
N ALA A 217 9.26 -4.45 -2.04
CA ALA A 217 9.48 -3.06 -2.37
C ALA A 217 10.90 -2.63 -1.98
N ALA A 218 11.46 -1.67 -2.73
CA ALA A 218 12.78 -1.10 -2.46
C ALA A 218 12.67 0.42 -2.36
N ILE A 219 13.08 0.96 -1.21
CA ILE A 219 13.11 2.40 -0.94
C ILE A 219 14.56 2.79 -0.67
N ASP A 220 15.15 3.51 -1.62
CA ASP A 220 16.55 3.89 -1.54
C ASP A 220 16.76 5.07 -0.59
N ARG A 221 17.89 5.05 0.14
CA ARG A 221 18.34 6.21 0.90
C ARG A 221 18.70 7.35 -0.05
N ALA A 222 18.55 8.57 0.45
CA ALA A 222 19.04 9.75 -0.25
C ALA A 222 20.56 9.76 -0.35
N ALA A 223 21.09 10.51 -1.33
CA ALA A 223 22.52 10.69 -1.48
C ALA A 223 23.16 11.38 -0.26
N LEU A 224 22.55 12.45 0.24
CA LEU A 224 23.03 13.23 1.39
C LEU A 224 21.94 13.57 2.40
N GLU A 225 20.68 13.66 1.95
CA GLU A 225 19.55 14.09 2.78
C GLU A 225 18.71 12.89 3.27
N VAL A 226 17.40 12.96 3.02
CA VAL A 226 16.39 12.00 3.44
C VAL A 226 15.48 11.70 2.26
N THR A 227 15.32 10.41 1.95
CA THR A 227 14.13 9.92 1.23
C THR A 227 13.01 9.79 2.26
N ARG A 228 11.85 10.40 2.01
CA ARG A 228 10.76 10.50 2.99
C ARG A 228 9.47 9.92 2.46
N ILE A 229 8.85 9.04 3.25
CA ILE A 229 7.51 8.51 3.00
C ILE A 229 6.55 9.11 4.04
N GLY A 230 5.65 9.97 3.58
CA GLY A 230 4.70 10.69 4.43
C GLY A 230 3.63 9.79 5.04
N ALA A 231 3.13 10.19 6.22
CA ALA A 231 2.23 9.40 7.06
C ALA A 231 0.99 8.87 6.32
N GLY A 232 0.58 7.65 6.65
CA GLY A 232 -0.61 7.00 6.09
C GLY A 232 -0.49 6.52 4.64
N THR A 233 0.64 6.76 3.96
CA THR A 233 0.89 6.29 2.59
C THR A 233 0.87 4.77 2.51
N LYS A 234 0.28 4.24 1.44
CA LYS A 234 0.19 2.81 1.14
C LYS A 234 0.96 2.51 -0.14
N ILE A 235 1.99 1.68 0.00
CA ILE A 235 2.88 1.24 -1.08
C ILE A 235 2.65 -0.24 -1.28
N ASP A 236 2.32 -0.64 -2.49
CA ASP A 236 2.03 -2.02 -2.86
C ASP A 236 3.32 -2.78 -3.25
N ASN A 237 3.17 -4.03 -3.64
CA ASN A 237 4.27 -4.95 -3.91
C ASN A 237 5.13 -4.49 -5.09
N LEU A 238 6.44 -4.79 -5.02
CA LEU A 238 7.41 -4.54 -6.09
C LEU A 238 7.50 -3.06 -6.53
N VAL A 239 7.09 -2.12 -5.68
CA VAL A 239 7.29 -0.70 -5.95
C VAL A 239 8.75 -0.32 -5.71
N HIS A 240 9.28 0.55 -6.56
CA HIS A 240 10.58 1.16 -6.38
C HIS A 240 10.46 2.66 -6.12
N ILE A 241 11.05 3.12 -5.01
CA ILE A 241 11.19 4.53 -4.65
C ILE A 241 12.68 4.85 -4.63
N ALA A 242 13.13 5.68 -5.58
CA ALA A 242 14.53 6.05 -5.69
C ALA A 242 14.97 7.05 -4.61
N HIS A 243 16.27 7.34 -4.60
CA HIS A 243 16.90 8.27 -3.66
C HIS A 243 16.28 9.68 -3.70
N ASN A 244 16.23 10.35 -2.55
CA ASN A 244 15.74 11.73 -2.38
C ASN A 244 14.25 11.95 -2.69
N VAL A 245 13.48 10.89 -3.01
CA VAL A 245 12.03 11.03 -3.19
C VAL A 245 11.36 11.46 -1.89
N LYS A 246 10.38 12.35 -1.99
CA LYS A 246 9.58 12.82 -0.84
C LYS A 246 8.11 12.67 -1.19
N THR A 247 7.38 11.83 -0.46
CA THR A 247 5.91 11.73 -0.61
C THR A 247 5.22 12.58 0.45
N GLY A 248 4.08 13.17 0.09
CA GLY A 248 3.10 13.69 1.03
C GLY A 248 2.39 12.56 1.79
N GLN A 249 1.32 12.93 2.48
CA GLN A 249 0.52 12.02 3.29
C GLN A 249 -0.53 11.28 2.46
N ASN A 250 -0.91 10.09 2.92
CA ASN A 250 -2.02 9.29 2.38
C ASN A 250 -1.94 9.02 0.87
N CYS A 251 -0.74 8.90 0.32
CA CYS A 251 -0.56 8.51 -1.08
C CYS A 251 -0.87 7.02 -1.28
N LEU A 252 -1.31 6.65 -2.48
CA LEU A 252 -1.49 5.26 -2.89
C LEU A 252 -0.54 4.97 -4.05
N ILE A 253 0.47 4.12 -3.83
CA ILE A 253 1.47 3.74 -4.83
C ILE A 253 1.31 2.26 -5.11
N ILE A 254 0.72 1.94 -6.26
CA ILE A 254 0.20 0.61 -6.60
C ILE A 254 1.28 -0.23 -7.31
N ALA A 255 1.12 -1.56 -7.28
CA ALA A 255 2.17 -2.53 -7.59
C ALA A 255 2.98 -2.21 -8.85
N GLN A 256 4.29 -2.44 -8.76
CA GLN A 256 5.27 -2.23 -9.84
C GLN A 256 5.40 -0.79 -10.34
N ALA A 257 4.86 0.20 -9.62
CA ALA A 257 5.16 1.59 -9.89
C ALA A 257 6.63 1.92 -9.58
N GLY A 258 7.22 2.82 -10.37
CA GLY A 258 8.59 3.30 -10.18
C GLY A 258 8.63 4.82 -10.09
N ILE A 259 9.31 5.35 -9.08
CA ILE A 259 9.47 6.79 -8.88
C ILE A 259 10.95 7.12 -8.85
N ALA A 260 11.42 7.84 -9.86
CA ALA A 260 12.82 8.21 -10.01
C ALA A 260 13.24 9.33 -9.04
N GLY A 261 14.56 9.52 -8.93
CA GLY A 261 15.19 10.25 -7.83
C GLY A 261 14.76 11.72 -7.74
N SER A 262 14.79 12.25 -6.52
CA SER A 262 14.51 13.66 -6.22
C SER A 262 13.11 14.16 -6.61
N THR A 263 12.18 13.27 -6.93
CA THR A 263 10.78 13.60 -7.21
C THR A 263 9.99 13.82 -5.93
N THR A 264 9.08 14.80 -5.94
CA THR A 264 8.19 15.11 -4.83
C THR A 264 6.74 14.82 -5.19
N LEU A 265 6.03 14.08 -4.34
CA LEU A 265 4.59 13.87 -4.44
C LEU A 265 3.88 14.70 -3.37
N GLY A 266 2.77 15.35 -3.74
CA GLY A 266 1.84 15.98 -2.83
C GLY A 266 1.03 14.97 -1.99
N ASN A 267 0.04 15.46 -1.27
CA ASN A 267 -0.85 14.63 -0.45
C ASN A 267 -1.89 13.92 -1.32
N GLY A 268 -2.27 12.70 -0.96
CA GLY A 268 -3.34 11.96 -1.64
C GLY A 268 -3.05 11.58 -3.09
N VAL A 269 -1.77 11.64 -3.51
CA VAL A 269 -1.38 11.25 -4.87
C VAL A 269 -1.59 9.75 -5.06
N ILE A 270 -2.13 9.38 -6.22
CA ILE A 270 -2.34 7.99 -6.62
C ILE A 270 -1.43 7.70 -7.81
N ILE A 271 -0.46 6.81 -7.64
CA ILE A 271 0.37 6.26 -8.71
C ILE A 271 -0.11 4.84 -8.96
N ALA A 272 -0.85 4.62 -10.04
CA ALA A 272 -1.44 3.32 -10.33
C ALA A 272 -0.43 2.31 -10.89
N GLY A 273 -0.85 1.04 -10.95
CA GLY A 273 0.06 -0.08 -11.21
C GLY A 273 0.87 0.08 -12.50
N GLN A 274 2.16 -0.23 -12.42
CA GLN A 274 3.13 -0.10 -13.51
C GLN A 274 3.28 1.32 -14.10
N ALA A 275 2.81 2.37 -13.42
CA ALA A 275 3.12 3.74 -13.80
C ALA A 275 4.57 4.10 -13.41
N ALA A 276 5.17 5.02 -14.15
CA ALA A 276 6.53 5.47 -13.91
C ALA A 276 6.60 6.99 -13.88
N VAL A 277 7.35 7.56 -12.94
CA VAL A 277 7.57 9.00 -12.81
C VAL A 277 9.06 9.29 -12.95
N SER A 278 9.42 10.20 -13.85
CA SER A 278 10.80 10.62 -14.08
C SER A 278 11.37 11.40 -12.89
N ASP A 279 12.67 11.63 -12.91
CA ASP A 279 13.42 12.27 -11.84
C ASP A 279 13.16 13.78 -11.77
N HIS A 280 13.37 14.36 -10.59
CA HIS A 280 13.24 15.80 -10.34
C HIS A 280 11.87 16.41 -10.68
N LEU A 281 10.80 15.61 -10.64
CA LEU A 281 9.45 16.09 -10.92
C LEU A 281 8.72 16.50 -9.64
N ALA A 282 7.75 17.41 -9.79
CA ALA A 282 6.78 17.73 -8.75
C ALA A 282 5.38 17.27 -9.18
N ILE A 283 4.74 16.43 -8.37
CA ILE A 283 3.39 15.91 -8.59
C ILE A 283 2.47 16.52 -7.53
N GLY A 284 1.54 17.37 -7.94
CA GLY A 284 0.65 18.08 -7.02
C GLY A 284 -0.36 17.18 -6.29
N ASP A 285 -0.97 17.73 -5.23
CA ASP A 285 -1.95 17.05 -4.37
C ASP A 285 -3.11 16.42 -5.17
N ASN A 286 -3.58 15.25 -4.71
CA ASN A 286 -4.71 14.48 -5.26
C ASN A 286 -4.59 14.13 -6.75
N THR A 287 -3.38 14.19 -7.30
CA THR A 287 -3.14 13.80 -8.70
C THR A 287 -3.13 12.29 -8.85
N VAL A 288 -3.76 11.82 -9.93
CA VAL A 288 -3.88 10.41 -10.28
C VAL A 288 -3.09 10.15 -11.56
N VAL A 289 -2.03 9.35 -11.44
CA VAL A 289 -1.30 8.78 -12.57
C VAL A 289 -1.86 7.39 -12.81
N MET A 290 -2.62 7.21 -13.90
CA MET A 290 -3.25 5.93 -14.20
C MET A 290 -2.23 4.85 -14.62
N GLY A 291 -2.66 3.60 -14.60
CA GLY A 291 -1.75 2.46 -14.78
C GLY A 291 -1.02 2.50 -16.12
N LYS A 292 0.24 2.04 -16.12
CA LYS A 292 1.13 2.06 -17.29
C LYS A 292 1.37 3.45 -17.90
N THR A 293 1.16 4.52 -17.14
CA THR A 293 1.42 5.89 -17.59
C THR A 293 2.84 6.30 -17.23
N GLY A 294 3.61 6.80 -18.20
CA GLY A 294 4.91 7.42 -17.98
C GLY A 294 4.77 8.94 -17.84
N VAL A 295 5.28 9.49 -16.75
CA VAL A 295 5.25 10.94 -16.45
C VAL A 295 6.67 11.50 -16.62
N ILE A 296 6.81 12.43 -17.57
CA ILE A 296 8.09 13.06 -17.95
C ILE A 296 8.15 14.56 -17.64
N SER A 297 7.08 15.13 -17.07
CA SER A 297 7.02 16.52 -16.65
C SER A 297 6.16 16.66 -15.39
N SER A 298 6.43 17.69 -14.59
CA SER A 298 5.67 17.99 -13.38
C SER A 298 4.17 18.13 -13.66
N LEU A 299 3.36 17.71 -12.71
CA LEU A 299 1.89 17.73 -12.79
C LEU A 299 1.34 18.64 -11.69
N GLY A 300 0.33 19.45 -12.03
CA GLY A 300 -0.41 20.25 -11.06
C GLY A 300 -1.31 19.39 -10.17
N PRO A 301 -1.93 19.96 -9.12
CA PRO A 301 -2.85 19.24 -8.26
C PRO A 301 -4.17 18.87 -8.97
N ASN A 302 -4.84 17.84 -8.47
CA ASN A 302 -6.14 17.33 -8.94
C ASN A 302 -6.15 16.90 -10.41
N GLN A 303 -4.99 16.60 -10.99
CA GLN A 303 -4.91 16.12 -12.36
C GLN A 303 -5.15 14.61 -12.42
N ILE A 304 -5.78 14.14 -13.50
CA ILE A 304 -5.86 12.72 -13.81
C ILE A 304 -5.18 12.54 -15.17
N VAL A 305 -4.03 11.88 -15.17
CA VAL A 305 -3.26 11.62 -16.39
C VAL A 305 -3.31 10.13 -16.74
N PHE A 306 -3.39 9.86 -18.03
CA PHE A 306 -3.56 8.51 -18.55
C PHE A 306 -2.71 8.32 -19.81
N GLY A 307 -2.04 7.16 -19.89
CA GLY A 307 -1.15 6.75 -20.97
C GLY A 307 -1.81 5.83 -22.00
N HIS A 308 -1.15 4.73 -22.35
CA HIS A 308 -1.58 3.85 -23.45
C HIS A 308 -2.70 2.87 -23.01
N THR A 309 -3.79 2.76 -23.79
CA THR A 309 -4.81 1.70 -23.65
C THR A 309 -4.53 0.51 -24.55
N ALA A 310 -4.90 -0.69 -24.09
CA ALA A 310 -5.01 -1.85 -24.98
C ALA A 310 -6.02 -1.57 -26.10
N ARG A 311 -5.67 -1.98 -27.31
CA ARG A 311 -6.51 -1.90 -28.52
C ARG A 311 -6.39 -3.20 -29.32
N PRO A 312 -7.38 -3.54 -30.18
CA PRO A 312 -7.23 -4.65 -31.11
C PRO A 312 -5.92 -4.55 -31.90
N ARG A 313 -5.19 -5.67 -32.04
CA ARG A 313 -3.81 -5.71 -32.58
C ARG A 313 -3.61 -4.89 -33.84
N MET A 314 -4.46 -5.08 -34.84
CA MET A 314 -4.35 -4.39 -36.13
C MET A 314 -4.57 -2.89 -36.02
N GLN A 315 -5.45 -2.44 -35.12
CA GLN A 315 -5.67 -1.03 -34.86
C GLN A 315 -4.47 -0.41 -34.14
N ALA A 316 -3.94 -1.09 -33.13
CA ALA A 316 -2.75 -0.65 -32.41
C ALA A 316 -1.55 -0.47 -33.35
N MET A 317 -1.24 -1.48 -34.18
CA MET A 317 -0.12 -1.40 -35.12
C MET A 317 -0.27 -0.25 -36.13
N LYS A 318 -1.49 0.00 -36.63
CA LYS A 318 -1.76 1.13 -37.53
C LYS A 318 -1.49 2.47 -36.84
N ILE A 319 -1.89 2.63 -35.58
CA ILE A 319 -1.66 3.85 -34.81
C ILE A 319 -0.15 4.05 -34.57
N GLU A 320 0.58 3.02 -34.17
CA GLU A 320 2.04 3.10 -33.94
C GLU A 320 2.81 3.53 -35.20
N VAL A 321 2.44 3.00 -36.37
CA VAL A 321 3.03 3.44 -37.64
C VAL A 321 2.75 4.92 -37.92
N LEU A 322 1.54 5.40 -37.63
CA LEU A 322 1.18 6.80 -37.83
C LEU A 322 1.90 7.74 -36.84
N LEU A 323 2.16 7.29 -35.61
CA LEU A 323 2.96 8.06 -34.64
C LEU A 323 4.37 8.32 -35.16
N GLY A 324 5.01 7.33 -35.81
CA GLY A 324 6.31 7.54 -36.46
C GLY A 324 6.29 8.57 -37.58
N LYS A 325 5.14 8.78 -38.24
CA LYS A 325 4.95 9.75 -39.33
C LYS A 325 4.47 11.12 -38.87
N LEU A 326 4.18 11.30 -37.58
CA LEU A 326 3.63 12.53 -37.03
C LEU A 326 4.45 13.79 -37.41
N PRO A 327 5.80 13.77 -37.40
CA PRO A 327 6.59 14.93 -37.81
C PRO A 327 6.40 15.32 -39.27
N GLU A 328 6.31 14.34 -40.18
CA GLU A 328 6.09 14.57 -41.61
C GLU A 328 4.67 15.10 -41.87
N MET A 329 3.68 14.50 -41.20
CA MET A 329 2.28 14.95 -41.25
C MET A 329 2.15 16.39 -40.74
N HIS A 330 2.84 16.76 -39.65
CA HIS A 330 2.86 18.12 -39.12
C HIS A 330 3.48 19.13 -40.12
N ARG A 331 4.59 18.76 -40.78
CA ARG A 331 5.19 19.59 -41.84
C ARG A 331 4.25 19.75 -43.04
N ALA A 332 3.59 18.68 -43.47
CA ALA A 332 2.64 18.72 -44.57
C ALA A 332 1.44 19.62 -44.24
N LEU A 333 0.86 19.48 -43.04
CA LEU A 333 -0.22 20.34 -42.55
C LEU A 333 0.20 21.81 -42.51
N SER A 334 1.40 22.11 -42.05
CA SER A 334 1.94 23.47 -42.02
C SER A 334 2.08 24.08 -43.43
N LYS A 335 2.53 23.29 -44.41
CA LYS A 335 2.58 23.72 -45.83
C LYS A 335 1.19 23.98 -46.40
N ILE A 336 0.22 23.11 -46.10
CA ILE A 336 -1.17 23.26 -46.54
C ILE A 336 -1.78 24.54 -45.95
N LYS A 337 -1.64 24.78 -44.64
CA LYS A 337 -2.11 26.02 -43.99
C LYS A 337 -1.54 27.28 -44.67
N LYS A 338 -0.22 27.30 -44.91
CA LYS A 338 0.43 28.42 -45.60
C LYS A 338 -0.12 28.63 -47.02
N HIS A 339 -0.38 27.57 -47.77
CA HIS A 339 -0.94 27.68 -49.12
C HIS A 339 -2.39 28.20 -49.11
N LEU A 340 -3.16 27.85 -48.08
CA LEU A 340 -4.55 28.27 -47.91
C LEU A 340 -4.71 29.63 -47.18
N GLY A 341 -3.63 30.24 -46.70
CA GLY A 341 -3.67 31.52 -45.97
C GLY A 341 -4.26 31.41 -44.56
N LEU A 342 -4.21 30.23 -43.94
CA LEU A 342 -4.67 29.95 -42.57
C LEU A 342 -3.56 30.11 -41.53
#